data_AF-A0A8R1HU30-F1
#
_entry.id   AF-A0A8R1HU30-F1
#
_cell.length_a   1.000
_cell.length_b   1.000
_cell.length_c   1.000
_cell.angle_alpha   90.00
_cell.angle_beta   90.00
_cell.angle_gamma   90.00
#
_symmetry.space_group_name_H-M   'P 1'
#
loop_
_entity.id
_entity.type
_entity.pdbx_description
1 polymer ?
#
loop_
_entity_poly.entity_id
_entity_poly.type
_entity_poly.pdbx_seq_one_letter_code
_entity_poly.pdbx_strand_id
1 'polypeptide(L)'
;MVAMYIPLIVLLSLAICLPSTADGIVSLLMCSYLFLVALSKMIYQLEIIPELSKIPRGVGADNCTYSNISMATWFGLKKEKDEVPIFMMFGVIVSIIALAFQSIVIYRQRHYRASQGLPESMRAKVFPDFHHSHYDRSLKHAIQFLIDYGFYKFGLEICLIAMGIEVFIRMDALAAIQCFWILLFALNKRLVCGI
;
A
#
# COMPACT_ATOMS: atom_id res chain seq x y z
N MET A 1 -6.13 -16.12 -0.85
CA MET A 1 -5.19 -15.03 -0.48
C MET A 1 -3.77 -15.55 -0.64
N VAL A 2 -2.87 -14.75 -1.21
CA VAL A 2 -1.45 -15.11 -1.35
C VAL A 2 -0.73 -14.59 -0.11
N ALA A 3 -0.43 -15.49 0.84
CA ALA A 3 0.10 -15.11 2.15
C ALA A 3 1.42 -14.31 2.08
N MET A 4 2.19 -14.47 1.00
CA MET A 4 3.43 -13.71 0.74
C MET A 4 3.24 -12.19 0.67
N TYR A 5 2.07 -11.65 0.34
CA TYR A 5 1.88 -10.19 0.30
C TYR A 5 1.45 -9.60 1.64
N ILE A 6 1.12 -10.43 2.64
CA ILE A 6 0.66 -9.95 3.96
C ILE A 6 1.74 -9.10 4.65
N PRO A 7 3.01 -9.53 4.74
CA PRO A 7 4.03 -8.72 5.38
C PRO A 7 4.29 -7.40 4.66
N LEU A 8 4.15 -7.39 3.32
CA LEU A 8 4.25 -6.18 2.51
C LEU A 8 3.15 -5.17 2.84
N ILE A 9 1.90 -5.63 3.01
CA ILE A 9 0.78 -4.76 3.42
C ILE A 9 1.02 -4.20 4.82
N VAL A 10 1.50 -5.02 5.76
CA VAL A 10 1.82 -4.59 7.12
C VAL A 10 2.91 -3.53 7.11
N LEU A 11 4.00 -3.77 6.37
CA LEU A 11 5.11 -2.82 6.29
C LEU A 11 4.69 -1.52 5.58
N LEU A 12 3.81 -1.58 4.58
CA LEU A 12 3.22 -0.40 3.94
C LEU A 12 2.35 0.40 4.94
N SER A 13 1.54 -0.28 5.75
CA SER A 13 0.73 0.38 6.78
C SER A 13 1.60 1.05 7.85
N LEU A 14 2.72 0.42 8.23
CA LEU A 14 3.73 1.02 9.11
C LEU A 14 4.40 2.22 8.44
N ALA A 15 4.74 2.15 7.14
CA ALA A 15 5.32 3.27 6.41
C ALA A 15 4.42 4.52 6.44
N ILE A 16 3.10 4.33 6.33
CA ILE A 16 2.13 5.43 6.33
C ILE A 16 1.94 6.01 7.75
N CYS A 17 2.04 5.18 8.78
CA CYS A 17 1.84 5.59 10.17
C CYS A 17 3.10 6.14 10.86
N LEU A 18 4.30 5.81 10.37
CA LEU A 18 5.57 6.22 10.97
C LEU A 18 5.99 7.62 10.50
N PRO A 19 6.65 8.41 11.37
CA PRO A 19 7.18 9.71 11.00
C PRO A 19 8.30 9.59 9.97
N SER A 20 8.52 10.65 9.16
CA SER A 20 9.38 10.63 7.96
C SER A 20 10.85 10.27 8.18
N THR A 21 11.28 10.17 9.43
CA THR A 21 12.62 9.69 9.80
C THR A 21 12.79 8.18 9.59
N ALA A 22 11.70 7.41 9.63
CA ALA A 22 11.72 5.96 9.43
C ALA A 22 11.48 5.55 7.96
N ASP A 23 11.05 6.47 7.09
CA ASP A 23 10.69 6.20 5.69
C ASP A 23 11.80 5.50 4.91
N GLY A 24 13.05 5.93 5.11
CA GLY A 24 14.21 5.31 4.45
C GLY A 24 14.43 3.86 4.88
N ILE A 25 14.29 3.56 6.17
CA ILE A 25 14.47 2.21 6.72
C ILE A 25 13.32 1.31 6.26
N VAL A 26 12.09 1.79 6.34
CA VAL A 26 10.89 1.05 5.93
C VAL A 26 10.92 0.77 4.42
N SER A 27 11.35 1.73 3.61
CA SER A 27 11.54 1.53 2.17
C SER A 27 12.60 0.49 1.85
N LEU A 28 13.73 0.46 2.58
CA LEU A 28 14.76 -0.57 2.40
C LEU A 28 14.25 -1.97 2.75
N LEU A 29 13.48 -2.09 3.84
CA LEU A 29 12.84 -3.33 4.25
C LEU A 29 11.81 -3.82 3.22
N MET A 30 11.05 -2.90 2.61
CA MET A 30 10.11 -3.23 1.52
C MET A 30 10.83 -3.77 0.29
N CYS A 31 11.91 -3.10 -0.12
CA CYS A 31 12.71 -3.52 -1.28
C CYS A 31 13.35 -4.89 -1.05
N SER A 32 13.93 -5.13 0.13
CA SER A 32 14.55 -6.43 0.44
C SER A 32 13.52 -7.55 0.52
N TYR A 33 12.34 -7.29 1.09
CA TYR A 33 11.26 -8.27 1.15
C TYR A 33 10.72 -8.63 -0.24
N LEU A 34 10.50 -7.64 -1.10
CA LEU A 34 10.08 -7.87 -2.48
C LEU A 34 11.09 -8.67 -3.28
N PHE A 35 12.39 -8.43 -3.07
CA PHE A 35 13.44 -9.23 -3.69
C PHE A 35 13.36 -10.70 -3.23
N LEU A 36 13.15 -10.97 -1.95
CA LEU A 36 12.94 -12.33 -1.43
C LEU A 36 11.69 -13.00 -2.03
N VAL A 37 10.58 -12.26 -2.16
CA VAL A 37 9.36 -12.76 -2.80
C VAL A 37 9.60 -13.07 -4.28
N ALA A 38 10.32 -12.21 -5.01
CA ALA A 38 10.67 -12.45 -6.40
C ALA A 38 11.57 -13.69 -6.56
N LEU A 39 12.62 -13.81 -5.74
CA LEU A 39 13.52 -14.95 -5.76
C LEU A 39 12.80 -16.26 -5.43
N SER A 40 11.97 -16.28 -4.39
CA SER A 40 11.21 -17.48 -4.03
C SER A 40 10.26 -17.94 -5.13
N LYS A 41 9.62 -16.99 -5.84
CA LYS A 41 8.78 -17.29 -7.02
C LYS A 41 9.59 -17.84 -8.19
N MET A 42 10.75 -17.25 -8.49
CA MET A 42 11.65 -17.70 -9.56
C MET A 42 12.24 -19.08 -9.27
N ILE A 43 12.73 -19.28 -8.03
CA ILE A 43 13.29 -20.56 -7.59
C ILE A 43 12.24 -21.67 -7.70
N TYR A 44 11.00 -21.42 -7.25
CA TYR A 44 9.91 -22.41 -7.30
C TYR A 44 9.53 -22.85 -8.72
N GLN A 45 9.79 -22.02 -9.73
CA GLN A 45 9.56 -22.38 -11.14
C GLN A 45 10.62 -23.36 -11.69
N LEU A 46 11.76 -23.56 -11.01
CA LEU A 46 12.76 -24.52 -11.48
C LEU A 46 12.17 -25.93 -11.59
N GLU A 47 12.55 -26.63 -12.65
CA GLU A 47 12.11 -27.99 -12.93
C GLU A 47 12.51 -28.95 -11.79
N ILE A 48 13.67 -28.71 -11.16
CA ILE A 48 14.24 -29.51 -10.08
C ILE A 48 13.36 -29.58 -8.81
N ILE A 49 12.46 -28.62 -8.61
CA ILE A 49 11.59 -28.58 -7.44
C ILE A 49 10.30 -29.35 -7.75
N PRO A 50 10.00 -30.45 -7.03
CA PRO A 50 8.74 -31.16 -7.23
C PRO A 50 7.58 -30.27 -6.83
N GLU A 51 6.43 -30.46 -7.48
CA GLU A 51 5.20 -29.76 -7.14
C GLU A 51 4.79 -30.09 -5.70
N LEU A 52 5.18 -29.23 -4.76
CA LEU A 52 4.86 -29.36 -3.34
C LEU A 52 3.34 -29.36 -3.08
N SER A 53 2.55 -28.96 -4.08
CA SER A 53 1.09 -29.06 -4.10
C SER A 53 0.56 -30.48 -4.27
N LYS A 54 1.34 -31.40 -4.86
CA LYS A 54 0.95 -32.77 -5.20
C LYS A 54 1.54 -33.84 -4.28
N ILE A 55 2.29 -33.45 -3.25
CA ILE A 55 2.83 -34.41 -2.28
C ILE A 55 1.66 -35.00 -1.47
N PRO A 56 1.48 -36.33 -1.45
CA PRO A 56 0.42 -36.97 -0.67
C PRO A 56 0.65 -36.66 0.81
N ARG A 57 -0.35 -36.04 1.45
CA ARG A 57 -0.31 -35.82 2.90
C ARG A 57 -0.58 -37.16 3.60
N GLY A 58 0.11 -37.40 4.71
CA GLY A 58 0.12 -38.68 5.41
C GLY A 58 -1.28 -39.24 5.72
N VAL A 59 -1.32 -40.55 5.98
CA VAL A 59 -2.51 -41.37 6.24
C VAL A 59 -3.48 -40.66 7.20
N GLY A 60 -4.68 -40.34 6.71
CA GLY A 60 -5.74 -39.65 7.48
C GLY A 60 -6.34 -38.39 6.84
N ALA A 61 -5.79 -37.92 5.71
CA ALA A 61 -6.30 -36.75 4.98
C ALA A 61 -7.48 -37.06 4.04
N ASP A 62 -7.77 -38.34 3.82
CA ASP A 62 -8.65 -38.82 2.75
C ASP A 62 -10.14 -38.54 3.02
N ASN A 63 -10.52 -38.36 4.28
CA ASN A 63 -11.90 -38.09 4.71
C ASN A 63 -12.21 -36.59 4.89
N CYS A 64 -11.25 -35.71 4.59
CA CYS A 64 -11.38 -34.27 4.78
C CYS A 64 -11.69 -33.59 3.43
N THR A 65 -12.96 -33.45 3.10
CA THR A 65 -13.45 -32.76 1.88
C THR A 65 -13.03 -31.28 1.79
N TYR A 66 -12.61 -30.66 2.89
CA TYR A 66 -12.24 -29.24 2.95
C TYR A 66 -10.72 -28.94 3.00
N SER A 67 -9.85 -29.96 3.09
CA SER A 67 -8.40 -29.76 3.31
C SER A 67 -7.54 -29.93 2.06
N ASN A 68 -8.07 -29.65 0.87
CA ASN A 68 -7.31 -29.80 -0.39
C ASN A 68 -6.32 -28.65 -0.67
N ILE A 69 -6.27 -27.61 0.16
CA ILE A 69 -5.34 -26.48 -0.04
C ILE A 69 -3.98 -26.87 0.53
N SER A 70 -2.98 -27.08 -0.34
CA SER A 70 -1.59 -27.36 0.05
C SER A 70 -0.92 -26.10 0.61
N MET A 71 0.06 -26.29 1.50
CA MET A 71 0.82 -25.18 2.12
C MET A 71 1.45 -24.26 1.05
N ALA A 72 1.98 -24.84 -0.03
CA ALA A 72 2.51 -24.08 -1.16
C ALA A 72 1.43 -23.22 -1.85
N THR A 73 0.23 -23.77 -2.06
CA THR A 73 -0.89 -23.02 -2.65
C THR A 73 -1.36 -21.89 -1.72
N TRP A 74 -1.37 -22.11 -0.41
CA TRP A 74 -1.70 -21.08 0.59
C TRP A 74 -0.65 -19.96 0.61
N PHE A 75 0.62 -20.31 0.48
CA PHE A 75 1.70 -19.35 0.31
C PHE A 75 1.63 -18.62 -1.05
N GLY A 76 0.89 -19.16 -2.01
CA GLY A 76 0.73 -18.65 -3.37
C GLY A 76 1.83 -19.10 -4.34
N LEU A 77 2.53 -20.20 -4.02
CA LEU A 77 3.47 -20.89 -4.89
C LEU A 77 2.73 -21.98 -5.65
N LYS A 78 2.50 -21.75 -6.95
CA LYS A 78 1.93 -22.68 -7.91
C LYS A 78 2.94 -22.85 -9.04
N LYS A 79 3.10 -24.08 -9.52
CA LYS A 79 3.95 -24.38 -10.67
C LYS A 79 3.02 -24.43 -11.87
N GLU A 80 3.13 -23.44 -12.75
CA GLU A 80 2.38 -23.40 -13.99
C GLU A 80 3.13 -24.26 -15.02
N LYS A 81 2.49 -25.29 -15.56
CA LYS A 81 3.05 -26.15 -16.62
C LYS A 81 2.58 -25.75 -18.02
N ASP A 82 1.39 -25.14 -18.12
CA ASP A 82 0.71 -24.92 -19.40
C ASP A 82 0.40 -23.43 -19.70
N GLU A 83 0.37 -22.55 -18.69
CA GLU A 83 0.16 -21.11 -18.87
C GLU A 83 1.43 -20.28 -18.65
N VAL A 84 1.47 -19.11 -19.29
CA VAL A 84 2.63 -18.23 -19.33
C VAL A 84 3.02 -17.83 -17.89
N PRO A 85 4.22 -18.20 -17.39
CA PRO A 85 4.65 -17.98 -16.00
C PRO A 85 4.66 -16.51 -15.56
N ILE A 86 4.49 -15.60 -16.53
CA ILE A 86 4.40 -14.16 -16.36
C ILE A 86 3.18 -13.76 -15.50
N PHE A 87 2.02 -14.41 -15.62
CA PHE A 87 0.83 -13.96 -14.90
C PHE A 87 0.98 -14.09 -13.37
N MET A 88 1.62 -15.17 -12.92
CA MET A 88 1.92 -15.39 -11.50
C MET A 88 2.94 -14.39 -10.94
N MET A 89 3.86 -13.91 -11.77
CA MET A 89 4.88 -12.92 -11.42
C MET A 89 4.44 -11.49 -11.65
N PHE A 90 3.35 -11.26 -12.37
CA PHE A 90 2.89 -9.94 -12.78
C PHE A 90 2.76 -8.97 -11.58
N GLY A 91 2.15 -9.43 -10.48
CA GLY A 91 2.02 -8.61 -9.26
C GLY A 91 3.37 -8.19 -8.66
N VAL A 92 4.35 -9.10 -8.65
CA VAL A 92 5.71 -8.81 -8.17
C VAL A 92 6.41 -7.84 -9.11
N ILE A 93 6.33 -8.07 -10.42
CA ILE A 93 6.93 -7.21 -11.45
C ILE A 93 6.37 -5.78 -11.36
N VAL A 94 5.05 -5.64 -11.29
CA VAL A 94 4.38 -4.34 -11.16
C VAL A 94 4.81 -3.63 -9.87
N SER A 95 4.91 -4.35 -8.75
CA SER A 95 5.37 -3.76 -7.48
C SER A 95 6.81 -3.26 -7.55
N ILE A 96 7.71 -4.00 -8.20
CA ILE A 96 9.11 -3.60 -8.39
C ILE A 96 9.21 -2.38 -9.30
N ILE A 97 8.47 -2.36 -10.42
CA ILE A 97 8.42 -1.21 -11.33
C ILE A 97 7.91 0.03 -10.60
N ALA A 98 6.85 -0.10 -9.79
CA ALA A 98 6.30 1.00 -9.01
C ALA A 98 7.32 1.57 -8.01
N LEU A 99 8.04 0.72 -7.28
CA LEU A 99 9.09 1.16 -6.35
C LEU A 99 10.30 1.78 -7.06
N ALA A 100 10.70 1.21 -8.19
CA ALA A 100 11.76 1.79 -9.01
C ALA A 100 11.35 3.19 -9.50
N PHE A 101 10.11 3.33 -9.98
CA PHE A 101 9.58 4.64 -10.39
C PHE A 101 9.59 5.65 -9.23
N GLN A 102 9.12 5.25 -8.04
CA GLN A 102 9.14 6.10 -6.85
C GLN A 102 10.56 6.56 -6.50
N SER A 103 11.53 5.64 -6.46
CA SER A 103 12.93 5.97 -6.13
C SER A 103 13.57 6.88 -7.18
N ILE A 104 13.28 6.67 -8.46
CA ILE A 104 13.71 7.54 -9.56
C ILE A 104 13.14 8.95 -9.40
N VAL A 105 11.84 9.08 -9.09
CA VAL A 105 11.22 10.40 -8.88
C VAL A 105 11.87 11.13 -7.72
N ILE A 106 12.06 10.47 -6.58
CA ILE A 106 12.73 11.05 -5.40
C ILE A 106 14.16 11.47 -5.73
N TYR A 107 14.91 10.61 -6.43
CA TYR A 107 16.27 10.90 -6.85
C TYR A 107 16.33 12.12 -7.76
N ARG A 108 15.46 12.20 -8.78
CA ARG A 108 15.41 13.36 -9.69
C ARG A 108 15.01 14.64 -8.95
N GLN A 109 14.06 14.57 -8.03
CA GLN A 109 13.67 15.72 -7.20
C GLN A 109 14.85 16.22 -6.35
N ARG A 110 15.60 15.31 -5.73
CA ARG A 110 16.78 15.64 -4.92
C ARG A 110 17.91 16.23 -5.78
N HIS A 111 18.20 15.62 -6.93
CA HIS A 111 19.24 16.09 -7.84
C HIS A 111 18.92 17.48 -8.39
N TYR A 112 17.67 17.71 -8.84
CA TYR A 112 17.22 19.01 -9.32
C TYR A 112 17.36 20.09 -8.23
N ARG A 113 16.93 19.80 -7.01
CA ARG A 113 17.06 20.75 -5.89
C ARG A 113 18.51 21.04 -5.52
N ALA A 114 19.37 20.02 -5.48
CA ALA A 114 20.79 20.17 -5.22
C ALA A 114 21.49 21.05 -6.28
N SER A 115 21.14 20.87 -7.57
CA SER A 115 21.70 21.67 -8.66
C SER A 115 21.30 23.16 -8.61
N GLN A 116 20.15 23.46 -8.00
CA GLN A 116 19.59 24.82 -7.89
C GLN A 116 19.80 25.44 -6.51
N GLY A 117 20.49 24.77 -5.58
CA GLY A 117 20.70 25.27 -4.21
C GLY A 117 19.43 25.47 -3.39
N LEU A 118 18.32 24.81 -3.75
CA LEU A 118 17.03 24.95 -3.08
C LEU A 118 17.03 24.19 -1.74
N PRO A 119 16.53 24.78 -0.64
CA PRO A 119 16.42 24.08 0.65
C PRO A 119 15.45 22.90 0.56
N GLU A 120 15.65 21.91 1.44
CA GLU A 120 14.75 20.78 1.58
C GLU A 120 13.38 21.29 2.06
N SER A 121 12.37 21.27 1.19
CA SER A 121 11.11 21.95 1.45
C SER A 121 10.40 21.35 2.68
N MET A 122 10.30 22.12 3.76
CA MET A 122 9.58 21.74 4.99
C MET A 122 8.08 21.49 4.75
N ARG A 123 7.53 21.95 3.62
CA ARG A 123 6.13 21.75 3.23
C ARG A 123 6.06 21.31 1.77
N ALA A 124 5.59 20.09 1.53
CA ALA A 124 5.41 19.52 0.21
C ALA A 124 4.21 20.17 -0.50
N LYS A 125 4.38 21.40 -0.97
CA LYS A 125 3.38 22.10 -1.78
C LYS A 125 3.68 21.90 -3.25
N VAL A 126 2.67 21.61 -4.06
CA VAL A 126 2.83 21.38 -5.51
C VAL A 126 3.02 22.73 -6.23
N PHE A 127 2.34 23.79 -5.74
CA PHE A 127 2.47 25.15 -6.28
C PHE A 127 2.97 26.14 -5.21
N PRO A 128 4.29 26.36 -5.09
CA PRO A 128 4.85 27.26 -4.08
C PRO A 128 4.32 28.69 -4.17
N ASP A 129 4.01 29.18 -5.38
CA ASP A 129 3.60 30.57 -5.65
C ASP A 129 2.13 30.88 -5.29
N PHE A 130 1.35 29.90 -4.82
CA PHE A 130 -0.06 30.15 -4.52
C PHE A 130 -0.26 30.82 -3.15
N HIS A 131 -0.56 32.12 -3.14
CA HIS A 131 -0.96 32.83 -1.92
C HIS A 131 -2.43 32.60 -1.56
N HIS A 132 -2.69 32.31 -0.29
CA HIS A 132 -4.02 32.00 0.28
C HIS A 132 -5.09 33.09 0.03
N SER A 133 -4.69 34.31 -0.35
CA SER A 133 -5.56 35.46 -0.61
C SER A 133 -6.19 35.48 -2.01
N HIS A 134 -5.75 34.62 -2.95
CA HIS A 134 -6.24 34.63 -4.34
C HIS A 134 -7.23 33.50 -4.70
N TYR A 135 -7.73 32.76 -3.69
CA TYR A 135 -8.69 31.67 -3.90
C TYR A 135 -9.94 32.11 -4.69
N ASP A 136 -10.45 33.32 -4.42
CA ASP A 136 -11.72 33.81 -4.97
C ASP A 136 -11.59 34.47 -6.36
N ARG A 137 -10.38 34.47 -6.95
CA ARG A 137 -10.10 35.23 -8.17
C ARG A 137 -10.47 34.47 -9.45
N SER A 138 -10.44 33.13 -9.42
CA SER A 138 -10.78 32.26 -10.55
C SER A 138 -10.95 30.80 -10.12
N LEU A 139 -11.78 30.04 -10.84
CA LEU A 139 -11.98 28.59 -10.64
C LEU A 139 -10.66 27.80 -10.73
N LYS A 140 -9.74 28.23 -11.59
CA LYS A 140 -8.39 27.65 -11.70
C LYS A 140 -7.59 27.79 -10.40
N HIS A 141 -7.68 28.94 -9.75
CA HIS A 141 -7.02 29.21 -8.47
C HIS A 141 -7.69 28.45 -7.31
N ALA A 142 -9.00 28.26 -7.35
CA ALA A 142 -9.71 27.40 -6.40
C ALA A 142 -9.28 25.93 -6.49
N ILE A 143 -9.06 25.39 -7.70
CA ILE A 143 -8.56 24.02 -7.90
C ILE A 143 -7.12 23.89 -7.39
N GLN A 144 -6.25 24.85 -7.68
CA GLN A 144 -4.88 24.88 -7.15
C GLN A 144 -4.87 24.89 -5.61
N PHE A 145 -5.75 25.69 -4.99
CA PHE A 145 -5.95 25.69 -3.55
C PHE A 145 -6.41 24.33 -3.01
N LEU A 146 -7.37 23.68 -3.67
CA LEU A 146 -7.88 22.38 -3.24
C LEU A 146 -6.80 21.29 -3.32
N ILE A 147 -5.91 21.33 -4.32
CA ILE A 147 -4.80 20.38 -4.42
C ILE A 147 -3.79 20.57 -3.29
N ASP A 148 -3.40 21.82 -2.99
CA ASP A 148 -2.37 22.10 -1.98
C ASP A 148 -2.88 22.05 -0.52
N TYR A 149 -4.13 22.47 -0.27
CA TYR A 149 -4.69 22.60 1.08
C TYR A 149 -5.95 21.75 1.32
N GLY A 150 -6.44 21.02 0.32
CA GLY A 150 -7.68 20.25 0.43
C GLY A 150 -7.62 19.23 1.54
N PHE A 151 -6.59 18.38 1.57
CA PHE A 151 -6.44 17.39 2.65
C PHE A 151 -6.09 18.03 4.00
N TYR A 152 -5.40 19.17 4.01
CA TYR A 152 -5.12 19.90 5.26
C TYR A 152 -6.40 20.45 5.90
N LYS A 153 -7.33 20.99 5.10
CA LYS A 153 -8.57 21.60 5.60
C LYS A 153 -9.71 20.59 5.78
N PHE A 154 -9.82 19.63 4.88
CA PHE A 154 -10.93 18.66 4.80
C PHE A 154 -10.49 17.21 5.05
N GLY A 155 -9.24 16.95 5.47
CA GLY A 155 -8.72 15.59 5.63
C GLY A 155 -9.57 14.72 6.55
N LEU A 156 -10.02 15.25 7.70
CA LEU A 156 -10.91 14.52 8.60
C LEU A 156 -12.24 14.14 7.93
N GLU A 157 -12.84 15.06 7.17
CA GLU A 157 -14.12 14.81 6.48
C GLU A 157 -13.95 13.77 5.38
N ILE A 158 -12.86 13.85 4.60
CA ILE A 158 -12.53 12.87 3.56
C ILE A 158 -12.30 11.48 4.18
N CYS A 159 -11.57 11.39 5.29
CA CYS A 159 -11.35 10.13 6.01
C CYS A 159 -12.66 9.55 6.56
N LEU A 160 -13.55 10.38 7.13
CA LEU A 160 -14.86 9.93 7.61
C LEU A 160 -15.75 9.41 6.48
N ILE A 161 -15.76 10.09 5.32
CA ILE A 161 -16.50 9.64 4.14
C ILE A 161 -15.93 8.30 3.64
N ALA A 162 -14.60 8.17 3.54
CA ALA A 162 -13.95 6.94 3.12
C ALA A 162 -14.26 5.76 4.06
N MET A 163 -14.19 5.97 5.38
CA MET A 163 -14.59 4.96 6.37
C MET A 163 -16.08 4.61 6.26
N GLY A 164 -16.94 5.59 6.00
CA GLY A 164 -18.37 5.35 5.77
C GLY A 164 -18.60 4.48 4.54
N ILE A 165 -17.91 4.74 3.43
CA ILE A 165 -17.99 3.92 2.22
C ILE A 165 -17.54 2.48 2.49
N GLU A 166 -16.45 2.29 3.25
CA GLU A 166 -15.95 0.96 3.61
C GLU A 166 -17.00 0.17 4.42
N VAL A 167 -17.67 0.82 5.37
CA VAL A 167 -18.78 0.25 6.15
C VAL A 167 -19.93 -0.17 5.22
N PHE A 168 -20.34 0.70 4.29
CA PHE A 168 -21.43 0.40 3.36
C PHE A 168 -21.12 -0.77 2.43
N ILE A 169 -19.86 -0.94 2.03
CA ILE A 169 -19.45 -2.04 1.15
C ILE A 169 -19.36 -3.37 1.92
N ARG A 170 -18.81 -3.36 3.13
CA ARG A 170 -18.58 -4.61 3.90
C ARG A 170 -19.85 -5.19 4.53
N MET A 171 -20.68 -4.35 5.16
CA MET A 171 -21.91 -4.76 5.86
C MET A 171 -21.72 -5.98 6.81
N ASP A 172 -20.59 -6.06 7.52
CA ASP A 172 -20.23 -7.16 8.41
C ASP A 172 -20.02 -6.71 9.87
N ALA A 173 -19.66 -7.63 10.77
CA ALA A 173 -19.41 -7.30 12.18
C ALA A 173 -18.24 -6.31 12.38
N LEU A 174 -17.27 -6.30 11.47
CA LEU A 174 -16.17 -5.33 11.48
C LEU A 174 -16.66 -3.93 11.11
N ALA A 175 -17.58 -3.83 10.15
CA ALA A 175 -18.25 -2.58 9.80
C ALA A 175 -18.99 -1.97 11.01
N ALA A 176 -19.61 -2.79 11.87
CA ALA A 176 -20.27 -2.31 13.08
C ALA A 176 -19.27 -1.66 14.08
N ILE A 177 -18.09 -2.26 14.26
CA ILE A 177 -17.01 -1.67 15.07
C ILE A 177 -16.55 -0.36 14.44
N GLN A 178 -16.43 -0.32 13.12
CA GLN A 178 -15.98 0.85 12.37
C GLN A 178 -16.99 2.01 12.45
N CYS A 179 -18.30 1.73 12.49
CA CYS A 179 -19.34 2.72 12.79
C CYS A 179 -19.15 3.37 14.17
N PHE A 180 -18.77 2.60 15.18
CA PHE A 180 -18.50 3.14 16.53
C PHE A 180 -17.32 4.12 16.51
N TRP A 181 -16.26 3.81 15.78
CA TRP A 181 -15.13 4.73 15.57
C TRP A 181 -15.53 6.01 14.83
N ILE A 182 -16.33 5.89 13.76
CA ILE A 182 -16.86 7.05 13.03
C ILE A 182 -17.68 7.94 13.97
N LEU A 183 -18.55 7.36 14.81
CA LEU A 183 -19.35 8.11 15.78
C LEU A 183 -18.47 8.84 16.81
N LEU A 184 -17.44 8.16 17.34
CA LEU A 184 -16.48 8.77 18.26
C LEU A 184 -15.75 9.98 17.62
N PHE A 185 -15.26 9.83 16.39
CA PHE A 185 -14.57 10.91 15.69
C PHE A 185 -15.50 12.04 15.25
N ALA A 186 -16.76 11.74 14.92
CA ALA A 186 -17.75 12.75 14.53
C ALA A 186 -18.25 13.57 15.72
N LEU A 187 -18.37 12.97 16.91
CA LEU A 187 -18.84 13.63 18.13
C LEU A 187 -17.74 14.40 18.87
N ASN A 188 -16.47 14.00 18.73
CA ASN A 188 -15.35 14.75 19.30
C ASN A 188 -15.13 16.07 18.54
N LYS A 189 -15.23 17.19 19.26
CA LYS A 189 -14.95 18.52 18.69
C LYS A 189 -13.49 18.63 18.28
N ARG A 190 -13.24 19.31 17.14
CA ARG A 190 -11.91 19.55 16.52
C ARG A 190 -10.81 20.10 17.44
N LEU A 191 -11.12 20.54 18.66
CA LEU A 191 -10.16 21.05 19.65
C LEU A 191 -9.50 19.95 20.49
N VAL A 192 -10.09 18.74 20.56
CA VAL A 192 -9.57 17.62 21.38
C VAL A 192 -8.76 16.62 20.55
N CYS A 193 -9.08 16.47 19.26
CA CYS A 193 -8.18 15.82 18.31
C CYS A 193 -7.10 16.83 17.91
N GLY A 194 -5.94 16.78 18.55
CA GLY A 194 -4.76 17.57 18.14
C GLY A 194 -4.35 17.18 16.72
N ILE A 195 -4.83 17.96 15.74
CA ILE A 195 -4.39 17.99 14.35
C ILE A 195 -3.99 19.44 14.06
#